data_AF-A0A9N8J1Z4-F1
#
_entry.id   AF-A0A9N8J1Z4-F1
#
_cell.length_a   1.000
_cell.length_b   1.000
_cell.length_c   1.000
_cell.angle_alpha   90.00
_cell.angle_beta   90.00
_cell.angle_gamma   90.00
#
_symmetry.space_group_name_H-M   'P 1'
#
loop_
_entity.id
_entity.type
_entity.pdbx_description
1 polymer ?
#
loop_
_entity_poly.entity_id
_entity_poly.type
_entity_poly.pdbx_seq_one_letter_code
_entity_poly.pdbx_strand_id
1 'polypeptide(L)'
;MWTTCPECQGRGKKSRRLSKKVRLNYQIAFEEFEKTQGNGTPPVRPKANLYKCLNCNGSGLMESASFPEPDTENFPHVAIIGAGIGGTALAVACLHRGIPFTIYERDNNFSARSQGYGLTLQQASKAIEGLGIFSLKDGVVSTRHLVHTPEGKVVGEWGIRKWLQTDGKVAAKRSNVHIARQSLRLELLEQLGGDDVVQWGHQLVDFKECEDESLDINFLVNGEIKSTKADLIVGADGIRSSVRKLLIGDDITPLRYLDCIVILGICPLSALEGVDSSLLDSATVFQTANGNERIYIMPYTSDSVMWQLSFPMSEDEAKSLSALGPSALKEEACRRTQWHDPIPQILEATLATQISGYPVYDRQLLDSELLDKGGSSTLIGDAAHPMSPFKGQGANQALLDALSLARAIAKGCKPLSQWRKSGIRKSVLTEFEAEMLERSAAKVRDSADAAQFLHSDIVLHEGDEPRGRCLKKKEA
;
A
#
# COMPACT_ATOMS: atom_id res chain seq x y z
N MET A 1 -21.93 -12.38 -2.43
CA MET A 1 -21.57 -10.95 -2.49
C MET A 1 -21.46 -10.41 -1.07
N TRP A 2 -21.06 -9.16 -0.87
CA TRP A 2 -20.86 -8.58 0.46
C TRP A 2 -21.69 -7.31 0.67
N THR A 3 -22.19 -7.13 1.89
CA THR A 3 -22.81 -5.88 2.35
C THR A 3 -22.26 -5.46 3.70
N THR A 4 -22.52 -4.23 4.12
CA THR A 4 -22.07 -3.74 5.41
C THR A 4 -22.68 -4.53 6.57
N CYS A 5 -21.86 -4.84 7.56
CA CYS A 5 -22.35 -5.44 8.80
C CYS A 5 -23.19 -4.40 9.57
N PRO A 6 -24.50 -4.61 9.80
CA PRO A 6 -25.38 -3.62 10.42
C PRO A 6 -24.98 -3.33 11.87
N GLU A 7 -24.50 -4.36 12.57
CA GLU A 7 -24.10 -4.28 13.98
C GLU A 7 -22.94 -3.32 14.24
N CYS A 8 -21.97 -3.23 13.33
CA CYS A 8 -20.85 -2.29 13.44
C CYS A 8 -20.88 -1.19 12.39
N GLN A 9 -21.94 -1.14 11.58
CA GLN A 9 -22.13 -0.19 10.49
C GLN A 9 -20.90 -0.13 9.57
N GLY A 10 -20.43 -1.28 9.09
CA GLY A 10 -19.30 -1.34 8.15
C GLY A 10 -17.89 -1.13 8.74
N ARG A 11 -17.77 -0.81 10.03
CA ARG A 11 -16.48 -0.45 10.66
C ARG A 11 -15.60 -1.64 11.04
N GLY A 12 -16.19 -2.83 11.21
CA GLY A 12 -15.52 -4.00 11.77
C GLY A 12 -15.22 -3.89 13.27
N LYS A 13 -15.45 -2.73 13.88
CA LYS A 13 -15.22 -2.47 15.31
C LYS A 13 -16.44 -1.81 15.94
N LYS A 14 -16.68 -2.11 17.20
CA LYS A 14 -17.70 -1.47 18.04
C LYS A 14 -17.03 -0.66 19.14
N SER A 15 -17.59 0.49 19.51
CA SER A 15 -17.14 1.29 20.64
C SER A 15 -17.81 0.83 21.93
N ARG A 16 -17.05 0.63 23.01
CA ARG A 16 -17.64 0.54 24.35
C ARG A 16 -17.96 1.93 24.88
N ARG A 17 -19.07 2.09 25.59
CA ARG A 17 -19.35 3.33 26.32
C ARG A 17 -18.18 3.63 27.27
N LEU A 18 -17.75 4.90 27.30
CA LEU A 18 -16.78 5.37 28.27
C LEU A 18 -17.31 5.12 29.69
N SER A 19 -16.44 4.64 30.58
CA SER A 19 -16.81 4.45 31.97
C SER A 19 -17.29 5.77 32.59
N LYS A 20 -18.17 5.70 33.59
CA LYS A 20 -18.66 6.90 34.28
C LYS A 20 -17.50 7.72 34.86
N LYS A 21 -16.48 7.04 35.41
CA LYS A 21 -15.26 7.65 35.93
C LYS A 21 -14.49 8.44 34.87
N VAL A 22 -14.26 7.87 33.69
CA VAL A 22 -13.51 8.55 32.61
C VAL A 22 -14.27 9.78 32.11
N ARG A 23 -15.60 9.69 31.97
CA ARG A 23 -16.43 10.85 31.60
C ARG A 23 -16.39 11.95 32.64
N LEU A 24 -16.53 11.60 33.92
CA LEU A 24 -16.50 12.56 35.02
C LEU A 24 -15.14 13.25 35.15
N ASN A 25 -14.04 12.49 35.03
CA ASN A 25 -12.69 13.06 35.08
C ASN A 25 -12.44 14.05 33.94
N TYR A 26 -12.89 13.74 32.72
CA TYR A 26 -12.78 14.67 31.60
C TYR A 26 -13.62 15.93 31.83
N GLN A 27 -14.82 15.79 32.38
CA GLN A 27 -15.69 16.91 32.67
C GLN A 27 -15.10 17.84 33.73
N ILE A 28 -14.55 17.29 34.83
CA ILE A 28 -13.84 18.07 35.86
C ILE A 28 -12.66 18.83 35.24
N ALA A 29 -11.81 18.15 34.46
CA ALA A 29 -10.65 18.77 33.82
C ALA A 29 -11.07 19.86 32.81
N PHE A 30 -12.18 19.67 32.10
CA PHE A 30 -12.72 20.65 31.17
C PHE A 30 -13.27 21.88 31.89
N GLU A 31 -14.02 21.69 32.98
CA GLU A 31 -14.50 22.78 33.83
C GLU A 31 -13.35 23.57 34.48
N GLU A 32 -12.26 22.90 34.87
CA GLU A 32 -11.04 23.57 35.35
C GLU A 32 -10.35 24.40 34.26
N PHE A 33 -10.26 23.87 33.04
CA PHE A 33 -9.70 24.60 31.90
C PHE A 33 -10.55 25.81 31.49
N GLU A 34 -11.88 25.70 31.57
CA GLU A 34 -12.77 26.86 31.33
C GLU A 34 -12.60 27.93 32.42
N LYS A 35 -12.41 27.54 33.69
CA LYS A 35 -12.14 28.48 34.80
C LYS A 35 -10.83 29.24 34.62
N THR A 36 -9.83 28.67 33.95
CA THR A 36 -8.59 29.39 33.61
C THR A 36 -8.72 30.27 32.37
N GLN A 37 -9.94 30.47 31.83
CA GLN A 37 -10.18 31.18 30.56
C GLN A 37 -9.40 30.58 29.38
N GLY A 38 -9.21 29.26 29.39
CA GLY A 38 -8.46 28.57 28.36
C GLY A 38 -6.94 28.71 28.47
N ASN A 39 -6.44 29.22 29.61
CA ASN A 39 -5.01 29.32 29.86
C ASN A 39 -4.47 27.94 30.29
N GLY A 40 -3.53 27.38 29.52
CA GLY A 40 -2.94 26.06 29.71
C GLY A 40 -3.29 25.05 28.61
N THR A 41 -3.01 23.77 28.83
CA THR A 41 -3.26 22.71 27.85
C THR A 41 -4.72 22.26 27.94
N PRO A 42 -5.51 22.30 26.84
CA PRO A 42 -6.89 21.82 26.85
C PRO A 42 -6.95 20.31 27.16
N PRO A 43 -7.88 19.86 28.02
CA PRO A 43 -8.00 18.45 28.34
C PRO A 43 -8.42 17.65 27.10
N VAL A 44 -7.73 16.53 26.87
CA VAL A 44 -7.97 15.68 25.72
C VAL A 44 -9.26 14.89 25.92
N ARG A 45 -10.17 14.95 24.94
CA ARG A 45 -11.43 14.19 24.99
C ARG A 45 -11.11 12.69 25.01
N PRO A 46 -11.60 11.93 26.01
CA PRO A 46 -11.32 10.51 26.12
C PRO A 46 -11.92 9.75 24.93
N LYS A 47 -11.10 8.90 24.30
CA LYS A 47 -11.52 8.04 23.20
C LYS A 47 -12.10 6.73 23.74
N ALA A 48 -13.23 6.29 23.18
CA ALA A 48 -13.84 5.02 23.55
C ALA A 48 -12.97 3.84 23.09
N ASN A 49 -12.81 2.83 23.95
CA ASN A 49 -12.13 1.59 23.57
C ASN A 49 -12.92 0.89 22.46
N LEU A 50 -12.23 0.62 21.35
CA LEU A 50 -12.76 -0.12 20.20
C LEU A 50 -12.45 -1.60 20.35
N TYR A 51 -13.44 -2.46 20.11
CA TYR A 51 -13.25 -3.90 20.08
C TYR A 51 -13.75 -4.49 18.76
N LYS A 52 -13.20 -5.64 18.39
CA LYS A 52 -13.55 -6.38 17.18
C LYS A 52 -15.04 -6.74 17.21
N CYS A 53 -15.77 -6.42 16.14
CA CYS A 53 -17.15 -6.85 15.99
C CYS A 53 -17.19 -8.37 15.78
N LEU A 54 -17.93 -9.09 16.62
CA LEU A 54 -18.00 -10.55 16.58
C LEU A 54 -18.81 -11.05 15.37
N ASN A 55 -19.89 -10.36 14.99
CA ASN A 55 -20.75 -10.77 13.88
C ASN A 55 -20.03 -10.87 12.54
N CYS A 56 -19.19 -9.88 12.23
CA CYS A 56 -18.40 -9.86 11.00
C CYS A 56 -16.94 -10.26 11.21
N ASN A 57 -16.60 -10.74 12.41
CA ASN A 57 -15.22 -11.05 12.79
C ASN A 57 -14.22 -9.95 12.36
N GLY A 58 -14.56 -8.67 12.54
CA GLY A 58 -13.65 -7.55 12.27
C GLY A 58 -13.59 -7.03 10.83
N SER A 59 -14.16 -7.73 9.84
CA SER A 59 -14.16 -7.28 8.44
C SER A 59 -15.03 -6.02 8.25
N GLY A 60 -16.13 -5.95 9.00
CA GLY A 60 -17.18 -4.96 8.77
C GLY A 60 -18.15 -5.36 7.67
N LEU A 61 -18.03 -6.54 7.11
CA LEU A 61 -18.86 -7.07 6.03
C LEU A 61 -19.62 -8.32 6.47
N MET A 62 -20.75 -8.58 5.83
CA MET A 62 -21.56 -9.79 5.95
C MET A 62 -21.88 -10.30 4.55
N GLU A 63 -22.00 -11.62 4.40
CA GLU A 63 -22.46 -12.21 3.15
C GLU A 63 -23.87 -11.73 2.81
N SER A 64 -24.11 -11.50 1.52
CA SER A 64 -25.37 -11.06 0.95
C SER A 64 -25.62 -11.71 -0.40
N ALA A 65 -26.90 -11.85 -0.77
CA ALA A 65 -27.34 -12.34 -2.07
C ALA A 65 -26.97 -11.37 -3.21
N SER A 66 -27.02 -10.07 -2.94
CA SER A 66 -26.63 -9.00 -3.87
C SER A 66 -25.68 -7.99 -3.21
N PHE A 67 -24.95 -7.22 -4.01
CA PHE A 67 -24.28 -6.01 -3.55
C PHE A 67 -25.33 -4.96 -3.13
N PRO A 68 -25.00 -4.03 -2.22
CA PRO A 68 -25.90 -2.93 -1.91
C PRO A 68 -26.00 -1.97 -3.09
N GLU A 69 -27.21 -1.46 -3.34
CA GLU A 69 -27.42 -0.40 -4.32
C GLU A 69 -26.69 0.88 -3.88
N PRO A 70 -26.12 1.66 -4.83
CA PRO A 70 -25.51 2.94 -4.51
C PRO A 70 -26.53 3.93 -3.93
N ASP A 71 -26.21 4.53 -2.78
CA ASP A 71 -26.99 5.60 -2.15
C ASP A 71 -26.52 6.96 -2.67
N THR A 72 -27.12 7.40 -3.79
CA THR A 72 -26.82 8.67 -4.45
C THR A 72 -27.42 9.88 -3.74
N GLU A 73 -28.29 9.67 -2.76
CA GLU A 73 -28.93 10.76 -2.02
C GLU A 73 -28.04 11.22 -0.85
N ASN A 74 -27.53 10.25 -0.07
CA ASN A 74 -26.80 10.52 1.16
C ASN A 74 -25.28 10.55 0.99
N PHE A 75 -24.70 9.73 0.11
CA PHE A 75 -23.24 9.66 -0.04
C PHE A 75 -22.70 10.56 -1.16
N PRO A 76 -21.44 11.02 -1.05
CA PRO A 76 -20.77 11.69 -2.17
C PRO A 76 -20.50 10.72 -3.30
N HIS A 77 -20.62 11.17 -4.54
CA HIS A 77 -20.07 10.50 -5.71
C HIS A 77 -18.55 10.68 -5.76
N VAL A 78 -17.82 9.56 -5.70
CA VAL A 78 -16.36 9.55 -5.62
C VAL A 78 -15.73 9.30 -6.99
N ALA A 79 -15.01 10.28 -7.53
CA ALA A 79 -14.12 10.10 -8.68
C ALA A 79 -12.75 9.57 -8.20
N ILE A 80 -12.44 8.32 -8.53
CA ILE A 80 -11.20 7.64 -8.17
C ILE A 80 -10.24 7.76 -9.37
N ILE A 81 -9.13 8.48 -9.20
CA ILE A 81 -8.16 8.69 -10.27
C ILE A 81 -7.02 7.68 -10.11
N GLY A 82 -6.94 6.72 -11.02
CA GLY A 82 -5.98 5.62 -11.03
C GLY A 82 -6.62 4.29 -10.61
N ALA A 83 -6.52 3.28 -11.48
CA ALA A 83 -7.00 1.92 -11.24
C ALA A 83 -5.87 0.97 -10.80
N GLY A 84 -4.89 1.49 -10.04
CA GLY A 84 -3.90 0.65 -9.33
C GLY A 84 -4.51 -0.02 -8.09
N ILE A 85 -3.68 -0.70 -7.29
CA ILE A 85 -4.12 -1.42 -6.08
C ILE A 85 -4.95 -0.52 -5.13
N GLY A 86 -4.50 0.72 -4.88
CA GLY A 86 -5.22 1.64 -3.99
C GLY A 86 -6.59 2.04 -4.54
N GLY A 87 -6.67 2.39 -5.83
CA GLY A 87 -7.92 2.83 -6.46
C GLY A 87 -8.95 1.71 -6.61
N THR A 88 -8.53 0.52 -7.06
CA THR A 88 -9.43 -0.64 -7.14
C THR A 88 -9.89 -1.10 -5.77
N ALA A 89 -9.02 -1.04 -4.74
CA ALA A 89 -9.41 -1.32 -3.37
C ALA A 89 -10.42 -0.29 -2.82
N LEU A 90 -10.26 0.99 -3.15
CA LEU A 90 -11.21 2.02 -2.73
C LEU A 90 -12.57 1.79 -3.38
N ALA A 91 -12.59 1.47 -4.67
CA ALA A 91 -13.82 1.12 -5.38
C ALA A 91 -14.54 -0.08 -4.77
N VAL A 92 -13.83 -1.18 -4.46
CA VAL A 92 -14.41 -2.34 -3.77
C VAL A 92 -14.93 -1.95 -2.39
N ALA A 93 -14.19 -1.10 -1.66
CA ALA A 93 -14.62 -0.63 -0.36
C ALA A 93 -15.88 0.24 -0.44
N CYS A 94 -16.03 1.06 -1.49
CA CYS A 94 -17.22 1.85 -1.81
C CYS A 94 -18.40 0.97 -2.21
N LEU A 95 -18.19 0.00 -3.10
CA LEU A 95 -19.19 -0.98 -3.55
C LEU A 95 -19.85 -1.66 -2.36
N HIS A 96 -19.07 -2.23 -1.44
CA HIS A 96 -19.61 -2.92 -0.26
C HIS A 96 -20.36 -2.02 0.72
N ARG A 97 -20.25 -0.69 0.56
CA ARG A 97 -20.84 0.33 1.43
C ARG A 97 -21.95 1.14 0.74
N GLY A 98 -22.28 0.83 -0.51
CA GLY A 98 -23.25 1.59 -1.29
C GLY A 98 -22.81 3.03 -1.57
N ILE A 99 -21.50 3.33 -1.53
CA ILE A 99 -20.99 4.66 -1.86
C ILE A 99 -20.88 4.75 -3.38
N PRO A 100 -21.50 5.72 -4.06
CA PRO A 100 -21.40 5.87 -5.51
C PRO A 100 -19.98 6.30 -5.92
N PHE A 101 -19.46 5.70 -6.99
CA PHE A 101 -18.10 5.98 -7.46
C PHE A 101 -17.95 5.81 -8.97
N THR A 102 -16.86 6.35 -9.51
CA THR A 102 -16.36 6.04 -10.85
C THR A 102 -14.84 5.97 -10.81
N ILE A 103 -14.25 4.94 -11.43
CA ILE A 103 -12.80 4.77 -11.51
C ILE A 103 -12.33 5.20 -12.89
N TYR A 104 -11.31 6.06 -12.94
CA TYR A 104 -10.68 6.51 -14.18
C TYR A 104 -9.22 6.04 -14.21
N GLU A 105 -8.75 5.59 -15.36
CA GLU A 105 -7.37 5.14 -15.55
C GLU A 105 -6.85 5.64 -16.89
N ARG A 106 -5.61 6.15 -16.89
CA ARG A 106 -4.95 6.69 -18.09
C ARG A 106 -4.43 5.61 -19.03
N ASP A 107 -4.08 4.44 -18.48
CA ASP A 107 -3.67 3.31 -19.30
C ASP A 107 -4.88 2.82 -20.14
N ASN A 108 -4.63 2.20 -21.30
CA ASN A 108 -5.71 1.85 -22.24
C ASN A 108 -6.47 0.57 -21.89
N ASN A 109 -5.92 -0.29 -21.03
CA ASN A 109 -6.52 -1.55 -20.59
C ASN A 109 -5.74 -2.12 -19.39
N PHE A 110 -6.27 -3.20 -18.81
CA PHE A 110 -5.66 -3.89 -17.68
C PHE A 110 -4.20 -4.34 -17.92
N SER A 111 -3.91 -4.86 -19.12
CA SER A 111 -2.63 -5.47 -19.50
C SER A 111 -1.58 -4.48 -20.04
N ALA A 112 -1.89 -3.19 -20.12
CA ALA A 112 -1.00 -2.16 -20.66
C ALA A 112 0.37 -2.11 -19.96
N ARG A 113 0.41 -2.51 -18.67
CA ARG A 113 1.64 -2.76 -17.91
C ARG A 113 1.74 -4.25 -17.61
N SER A 114 2.19 -5.03 -18.58
CA SER A 114 2.42 -6.48 -18.44
C SER A 114 3.48 -6.81 -17.38
N GLN A 115 4.32 -5.83 -17.04
CA GLN A 115 5.33 -5.97 -16.01
C GLN A 115 4.72 -6.14 -14.62
N GLY A 116 4.83 -7.36 -14.11
CA GLY A 116 4.47 -7.69 -12.74
C GLY A 116 5.63 -7.44 -11.78
N TYR A 117 5.28 -7.21 -10.51
CA TYR A 117 6.17 -7.42 -9.37
C TYR A 117 5.36 -8.03 -8.23
N GLY A 118 6.04 -8.74 -7.34
CA GLY A 118 5.43 -9.40 -6.20
C GLY A 118 5.20 -8.43 -5.06
N LEU A 119 4.09 -8.61 -4.37
CA LEU A 119 3.69 -7.87 -3.17
C LEU A 119 3.77 -8.79 -1.97
N THR A 120 4.33 -8.30 -0.87
CA THR A 120 4.22 -8.98 0.42
C THR A 120 3.11 -8.34 1.26
N LEU A 121 1.98 -9.02 1.39
CA LEU A 121 0.90 -8.61 2.28
C LEU A 121 1.26 -8.98 3.73
N GLN A 122 1.36 -7.95 4.57
CA GLN A 122 1.73 -8.06 5.98
C GLN A 122 0.54 -7.65 6.85
N GLN A 123 0.45 -6.36 7.20
CA GLN A 123 -0.64 -5.81 8.01
C GLN A 123 -1.97 -5.80 7.24
N ALA A 124 -1.91 -5.64 5.91
CA ALA A 124 -3.10 -5.59 5.07
C ALA A 124 -3.80 -6.95 4.94
N SER A 125 -3.17 -8.06 5.33
CA SER A 125 -3.81 -9.39 5.34
C SER A 125 -5.13 -9.43 6.12
N LYS A 126 -5.27 -8.62 7.18
CA LYS A 126 -6.55 -8.48 7.92
C LYS A 126 -7.45 -7.38 7.38
N ALA A 127 -6.88 -6.38 6.72
CA ALA A 127 -7.65 -5.29 6.12
C ALA A 127 -8.39 -5.77 4.87
N ILE A 128 -7.82 -6.71 4.14
CA ILE A 128 -8.36 -7.24 2.90
C ILE A 128 -9.68 -8.02 3.10
N GLU A 129 -9.91 -8.59 4.29
CA GLU A 129 -11.23 -9.13 4.69
C GLU A 129 -12.30 -8.03 4.67
N GLY A 130 -11.95 -6.80 5.02
CA GLY A 130 -12.83 -5.63 4.92
C GLY A 130 -13.08 -5.14 3.49
N LEU A 131 -12.38 -5.74 2.52
CA LEU A 131 -12.56 -5.62 1.09
C LEU A 131 -13.19 -6.88 0.49
N GLY A 132 -13.74 -7.79 1.31
CA GLY A 132 -14.44 -8.99 0.81
C GLY A 132 -13.54 -10.15 0.41
N ILE A 133 -12.23 -10.05 0.61
CA ILE A 133 -11.25 -11.10 0.26
C ILE A 133 -10.83 -11.81 1.56
N PHE A 134 -11.24 -13.07 1.72
CA PHE A 134 -10.93 -13.89 2.90
C PHE A 134 -9.84 -14.93 2.64
N SER A 135 -9.53 -15.19 1.37
CA SER A 135 -8.47 -16.07 0.91
C SER A 135 -7.95 -15.56 -0.43
N LEU A 136 -6.64 -15.54 -0.61
CA LEU A 136 -6.01 -15.14 -1.86
C LEU A 136 -5.71 -16.40 -2.67
N LYS A 137 -6.33 -16.55 -3.85
CA LYS A 137 -6.19 -17.75 -4.69
C LYS A 137 -4.73 -18.04 -5.06
N ASP A 138 -3.99 -16.99 -5.44
CA ASP A 138 -2.60 -17.07 -5.88
C ASP A 138 -1.59 -16.68 -4.77
N GLY A 139 -2.04 -16.63 -3.52
CA GLY A 139 -1.20 -16.22 -2.39
C GLY A 139 -0.25 -17.33 -1.94
N VAL A 140 1.05 -17.04 -1.88
CA VAL A 140 2.09 -17.95 -1.39
C VAL A 140 2.59 -17.53 -0.01
N VAL A 141 2.60 -18.45 0.95
CA VAL A 141 3.06 -18.17 2.32
C VAL A 141 4.53 -18.52 2.47
N SER A 142 5.37 -17.53 2.76
CA SER A 142 6.76 -17.80 3.15
C SER A 142 6.85 -18.35 4.56
N THR A 143 7.70 -19.37 4.76
CA THR A 143 7.87 -20.05 6.06
C THR A 143 9.30 -19.99 6.60
N ARG A 144 10.28 -19.58 5.77
CA ARG A 144 11.70 -19.46 6.11
C ARG A 144 12.29 -18.20 5.45
N HIS A 145 13.15 -17.50 6.17
CA HIS A 145 13.85 -16.31 5.71
C HIS A 145 15.34 -16.46 6.02
N LEU A 146 16.19 -16.27 5.01
CA LEU A 146 17.63 -16.40 5.11
C LEU A 146 18.35 -15.13 4.66
N VAL A 147 19.53 -14.90 5.22
CA VAL A 147 20.48 -13.89 4.74
C VAL A 147 21.84 -14.53 4.55
N HIS A 148 22.44 -14.33 3.39
CA HIS A 148 23.75 -14.88 3.04
C HIS A 148 24.77 -13.78 2.74
N THR A 149 26.04 -14.11 2.91
CA THR A 149 27.15 -13.44 2.21
C THR A 149 27.23 -13.91 0.76
N PRO A 150 27.98 -13.24 -0.13
CA PRO A 150 28.14 -13.67 -1.52
C PRO A 150 28.64 -15.11 -1.70
N GLU A 151 29.39 -15.64 -0.73
CA GLU A 151 29.92 -17.01 -0.73
C GLU A 151 28.91 -18.05 -0.22
N GLY A 152 27.71 -17.62 0.19
CA GLY A 152 26.64 -18.50 0.66
C GLY A 152 26.65 -18.77 2.17
N LYS A 153 27.53 -18.12 2.94
CA LYS A 153 27.52 -18.22 4.40
C LYS A 153 26.23 -17.59 4.95
N VAL A 154 25.44 -18.36 5.69
CA VAL A 154 24.25 -17.85 6.40
C VAL A 154 24.69 -16.94 7.54
N VAL A 155 24.25 -15.67 7.51
CA VAL A 155 24.48 -14.67 8.56
C VAL A 155 23.19 -14.34 9.33
N GLY A 156 22.07 -14.96 8.97
CA GLY A 156 20.88 -14.96 9.81
C GLY A 156 19.72 -15.74 9.22
N GLU A 157 18.91 -16.29 10.13
CA GLU A 157 17.77 -17.14 9.80
C GLU A 157 16.60 -16.91 10.76
N TRP A 158 15.40 -16.70 10.19
CA TRP A 158 14.15 -16.64 10.95
C TRP A 158 12.97 -17.20 10.15
N GLY A 159 11.85 -17.48 10.84
CA GLY A 159 10.64 -18.02 10.22
C GLY A 159 10.00 -19.11 11.06
N ILE A 160 8.90 -19.68 10.56
CA ILE A 160 8.11 -20.71 11.25
C ILE A 160 8.93 -22.01 11.35
N ARG A 161 9.72 -22.34 10.31
CA ARG A 161 10.52 -23.57 10.26
C ARG A 161 11.64 -23.63 11.30
N LYS A 162 12.06 -22.51 11.88
CA LYS A 162 13.05 -22.49 12.96
C LYS A 162 12.50 -23.03 14.29
N TRP A 163 11.18 -22.92 14.51
CA TRP A 163 10.53 -23.26 15.78
C TRP A 163 9.82 -24.62 15.78
N LEU A 164 9.98 -25.40 14.70
CA LEU A 164 9.35 -26.71 14.54
C LEU A 164 10.03 -27.85 15.33
N GLN A 165 10.98 -27.54 16.22
CA GLN A 165 11.50 -28.49 17.22
C GLN A 165 10.86 -28.37 18.62
N THR A 166 9.81 -27.56 18.79
CA THR A 166 9.08 -27.51 20.08
C THR A 166 7.59 -27.78 19.90
N ASP A 167 7.11 -28.79 20.61
CA ASP A 167 5.74 -29.30 20.63
C ASP A 167 4.66 -28.21 20.73
N GLY A 168 3.56 -28.44 19.99
CA GLY A 168 2.24 -27.93 20.36
C GLY A 168 1.83 -26.55 19.82
N LYS A 169 0.96 -26.56 18.81
CA LYS A 169 -0.04 -25.53 18.46
C LYS A 169 0.33 -24.08 18.82
N VAL A 170 1.28 -23.49 18.10
CA VAL A 170 1.33 -22.02 17.98
C VAL A 170 0.70 -21.66 16.64
N ALA A 171 -0.56 -21.20 16.66
CA ALA A 171 -1.16 -20.57 15.49
C ALA A 171 -0.26 -19.41 15.06
N ALA A 172 0.30 -19.49 13.85
CA ALA A 172 1.15 -18.46 13.27
C ALA A 172 0.37 -17.14 13.20
N LYS A 173 0.59 -16.24 14.16
CA LYS A 173 -0.22 -15.00 14.31
C LYS A 173 -0.01 -13.99 13.18
N ARG A 174 1.01 -14.17 12.33
CA ARG A 174 1.36 -13.30 11.19
C ARG A 174 2.08 -14.10 10.11
N SER A 175 1.38 -14.57 9.10
CA SER A 175 1.99 -15.08 7.87
C SER A 175 2.11 -13.93 6.86
N ASN A 176 3.31 -13.74 6.32
CA ASN A 176 3.49 -12.90 5.14
C ASN A 176 2.97 -13.69 3.94
N VAL A 177 2.05 -13.09 3.18
CA VAL A 177 1.54 -13.67 1.94
C VAL A 177 2.17 -12.91 0.78
N HIS A 178 2.85 -13.63 -0.11
CA HIS A 178 3.37 -13.11 -1.36
C HIS A 178 2.33 -13.32 -2.45
N ILE A 179 2.09 -12.29 -3.25
CA ILE A 179 1.15 -12.36 -4.37
C ILE A 179 1.62 -11.44 -5.49
N ALA A 180 1.44 -11.89 -6.73
CA ALA A 180 1.61 -11.02 -7.90
C ALA A 180 0.71 -9.79 -7.79
N ARG A 181 1.25 -8.59 -8.03
CA ARG A 181 0.45 -7.35 -8.06
C ARG A 181 -0.77 -7.48 -8.98
N GLN A 182 -0.58 -8.08 -10.16
CA GLN A 182 -1.66 -8.21 -11.13
C GLN A 182 -2.74 -9.19 -10.66
N SER A 183 -2.38 -10.31 -10.01
CA SER A 183 -3.37 -11.22 -9.41
C SER A 183 -4.22 -10.52 -8.35
N LEU A 184 -3.60 -9.76 -7.44
CA LEU A 184 -4.36 -9.00 -6.43
C LEU A 184 -5.26 -7.94 -7.06
N ARG A 185 -4.77 -7.23 -8.08
CA ARG A 185 -5.55 -6.23 -8.82
C ARG A 185 -6.75 -6.88 -9.52
N LEU A 186 -6.54 -8.03 -10.17
CA LEU A 186 -7.59 -8.80 -10.82
C LEU A 186 -8.65 -9.25 -9.81
N GLU A 187 -8.25 -9.79 -8.66
CA GLU A 187 -9.19 -10.22 -7.62
C GLU A 187 -10.04 -9.07 -7.06
N LEU A 188 -9.49 -7.85 -7.00
CA LEU A 188 -10.25 -6.64 -6.68
C LEU A 188 -11.24 -6.26 -7.80
N LEU A 189 -10.83 -6.33 -9.08
CA LEU A 189 -11.70 -6.04 -10.22
C LEU A 189 -12.81 -7.09 -10.41
N GLU A 190 -12.53 -8.36 -10.15
CA GLU A 190 -13.54 -9.44 -10.17
C GLU A 190 -14.70 -9.13 -9.22
N GLN A 191 -14.43 -8.53 -8.05
CA GLN A 191 -15.48 -8.11 -7.13
C GLN A 191 -16.33 -6.95 -7.66
N LEU A 192 -15.80 -6.15 -8.58
CA LEU A 192 -16.51 -5.06 -9.24
C LEU A 192 -17.28 -5.52 -10.49
N GLY A 193 -17.24 -6.82 -10.81
CA GLY A 193 -17.87 -7.38 -12.01
C GLY A 193 -16.97 -7.45 -13.25
N GLY A 194 -15.66 -7.20 -13.09
CA GLY A 194 -14.68 -7.19 -14.18
C GLY A 194 -13.99 -5.84 -14.35
N ASP A 195 -13.14 -5.72 -15.37
CA ASP A 195 -12.39 -4.51 -15.65
C ASP A 195 -13.14 -3.47 -16.51
N ASP A 196 -14.30 -3.82 -17.05
CA ASP A 196 -15.22 -2.91 -17.77
C ASP A 196 -15.77 -1.79 -16.89
N VAL A 197 -15.73 -1.94 -15.56
CA VAL A 197 -16.12 -0.89 -14.60
C VAL A 197 -15.17 0.31 -14.64
N VAL A 198 -13.94 0.12 -15.14
CA VAL A 198 -12.91 1.16 -15.19
C VAL A 198 -13.06 1.96 -16.47
N GLN A 199 -13.10 3.28 -16.34
CA GLN A 199 -13.01 4.20 -17.46
C GLN A 199 -11.55 4.31 -17.93
N TRP A 200 -11.13 3.37 -18.78
CA TRP A 200 -9.79 3.31 -19.36
C TRP A 200 -9.52 4.46 -20.35
N GLY A 201 -8.24 4.77 -20.57
CA GLY A 201 -7.80 5.88 -21.44
C GLY A 201 -8.17 7.28 -20.94
N HIS A 202 -8.63 7.42 -19.70
CA HIS A 202 -9.00 8.70 -19.07
C HIS A 202 -7.82 9.27 -18.30
N GLN A 203 -7.07 10.15 -18.94
CA GLN A 203 -5.98 10.89 -18.31
C GLN A 203 -6.51 12.19 -17.69
N LEU A 204 -6.41 12.34 -16.37
CA LEU A 204 -6.79 13.59 -15.69
C LEU A 204 -5.96 14.77 -16.20
N VAL A 205 -6.64 15.87 -16.55
CA VAL A 205 -6.03 17.14 -16.99
C VAL A 205 -6.12 18.18 -15.88
N ASP A 206 -7.33 18.47 -15.41
CA ASP A 206 -7.58 19.38 -14.28
C ASP A 206 -8.89 19.03 -13.57
N PHE A 207 -9.13 19.68 -12.43
CA PHE A 207 -10.44 19.72 -11.80
C PHE A 207 -10.61 21.06 -11.07
N LYS A 208 -11.86 21.51 -10.95
CA LYS A 208 -12.22 22.79 -10.31
C LYS A 208 -13.48 22.63 -9.49
N GLU A 209 -13.50 23.29 -8.34
CA GLU A 209 -14.68 23.39 -7.50
C GLU A 209 -15.68 24.37 -8.14
N CYS A 210 -16.94 23.93 -8.22
CA CYS A 210 -18.07 24.69 -8.74
C CYS A 210 -18.78 25.43 -7.60
N GLU A 211 -19.66 26.38 -7.94
CA GLU A 211 -20.47 27.13 -6.96
C GLU A 211 -21.40 26.22 -6.12
N ASP A 212 -21.77 25.05 -6.64
CA ASP A 212 -22.60 24.04 -5.97
C ASP A 212 -21.79 23.05 -5.11
N GLU A 213 -20.50 23.35 -4.83
CA GLU A 213 -19.53 22.51 -4.11
C GLU A 213 -19.21 21.17 -4.81
N SER A 214 -19.73 20.94 -6.03
CA SER A 214 -19.31 19.82 -6.87
C SER A 214 -17.98 20.12 -7.57
N LEU A 215 -17.29 19.08 -8.01
CA LEU A 215 -16.07 19.19 -8.82
C LEU A 215 -16.40 18.97 -10.28
N ASP A 216 -15.98 19.90 -11.14
CA ASP A 216 -15.87 19.66 -12.58
C ASP A 216 -14.48 19.08 -12.86
N ILE A 217 -14.43 17.93 -13.52
CA ILE A 217 -13.22 17.13 -13.72
C ILE A 217 -13.02 16.89 -15.21
N ASN A 218 -11.87 17.32 -15.74
CA ASN A 218 -11.56 17.21 -17.15
C ASN A 218 -10.54 16.11 -17.40
N PHE A 219 -10.85 15.23 -18.36
CA PHE A 219 -10.01 14.15 -18.80
C PHE A 219 -9.65 14.31 -20.27
N LEU A 220 -8.41 13.98 -20.63
CA LEU A 220 -8.02 13.76 -22.01
C LEU A 220 -8.31 12.29 -22.35
N VAL A 221 -9.15 12.06 -23.36
CA VAL A 221 -9.56 10.73 -23.84
C VAL A 221 -9.45 10.73 -25.35
N ASN A 222 -8.55 9.91 -25.91
CA ASN A 222 -8.30 9.84 -27.37
C ASN A 222 -8.02 11.21 -28.03
N GLY A 223 -7.37 12.12 -27.30
CA GLY A 223 -7.06 13.47 -27.80
C GLY A 223 -8.16 14.51 -27.59
N GLU A 224 -9.32 14.14 -27.06
CA GLU A 224 -10.45 15.04 -26.79
C GLU A 224 -10.65 15.24 -25.28
N ILE A 225 -11.11 16.43 -24.89
CA ILE A 225 -11.46 16.71 -23.49
C ILE A 225 -12.87 16.20 -23.20
N LYS A 226 -12.99 15.35 -22.17
CA LYS A 226 -14.25 14.91 -21.59
C LYS A 226 -14.38 15.41 -20.16
N SER A 227 -15.48 16.09 -19.88
CA SER A 227 -15.80 16.65 -18.57
C SER A 227 -16.82 15.78 -17.83
N THR A 228 -16.68 15.67 -16.52
CA THR A 228 -17.63 14.98 -15.64
C THR A 228 -17.71 15.69 -14.30
N LYS A 229 -18.78 15.43 -13.55
CA LYS A 229 -18.94 15.94 -12.18
C LYS A 229 -18.77 14.85 -11.12
N ALA A 230 -18.32 15.24 -9.94
CA ALA A 230 -18.28 14.41 -8.73
C ALA A 230 -18.34 15.26 -7.46
N ASP A 231 -18.68 14.66 -6.32
CA ASP A 231 -18.64 15.35 -5.01
C ASP A 231 -17.25 15.25 -4.36
N LEU A 232 -16.43 14.26 -4.73
CA LEU A 232 -15.10 14.02 -4.16
C LEU A 232 -14.17 13.45 -5.23
N ILE A 233 -12.95 14.00 -5.33
CA ILE A 233 -11.86 13.41 -6.13
C ILE A 233 -10.80 12.79 -5.22
N VAL A 234 -10.38 11.56 -5.54
CA VAL A 234 -9.34 10.84 -4.79
C VAL A 234 -8.20 10.48 -5.74
N GLY A 235 -7.02 11.06 -5.49
CA GLY A 235 -5.79 10.71 -6.19
C GLY A 235 -5.26 9.36 -5.72
N ALA A 236 -5.33 8.36 -6.58
CA ALA A 236 -4.77 7.01 -6.40
C ALA A 236 -3.85 6.62 -7.59
N ASP A 237 -3.34 7.63 -8.30
CA ASP A 237 -2.64 7.57 -9.59
C ASP A 237 -1.11 7.49 -9.46
N GLY A 238 -0.63 7.07 -8.28
CA GLY A 238 0.74 6.66 -8.03
C GLY A 238 1.71 7.80 -7.73
N ILE A 239 3.01 7.46 -7.68
CA ILE A 239 4.11 8.36 -7.29
C ILE A 239 4.24 9.64 -8.15
N ARG A 240 3.73 9.61 -9.39
CA ARG A 240 3.66 10.74 -10.34
C ARG A 240 2.22 11.26 -10.48
N SER A 241 1.50 11.33 -9.36
CA SER A 241 0.09 11.72 -9.30
C SER A 241 -0.17 13.10 -9.91
N SER A 242 -1.12 13.15 -10.84
CA SER A 242 -1.64 14.39 -11.44
C SER A 242 -2.54 15.12 -10.44
N VAL A 243 -3.33 14.39 -9.64
CA VAL A 243 -4.14 14.99 -8.58
C VAL A 243 -3.24 15.73 -7.59
N ARG A 244 -2.17 15.08 -7.12
CA ARG A 244 -1.19 15.68 -6.23
C ARG A 244 -0.57 16.94 -6.82
N LYS A 245 -0.17 16.88 -8.10
CA LYS A 245 0.40 18.02 -8.82
C LYS A 245 -0.57 19.20 -8.86
N LEU A 246 -1.85 18.96 -9.13
CA LEU A 246 -2.88 20.00 -9.21
C LEU A 246 -3.21 20.60 -7.82
N LEU A 247 -3.13 19.80 -6.76
CA LEU A 247 -3.42 20.26 -5.39
C LEU A 247 -2.29 21.01 -4.73
N ILE A 248 -1.07 20.52 -4.88
CA ILE A 248 0.09 20.95 -4.11
C ILE A 248 1.12 21.62 -5.02
N GLY A 249 1.29 21.13 -6.24
CA GLY A 249 2.41 21.48 -7.10
C GLY A 249 3.59 20.50 -6.92
N ASP A 250 4.32 20.24 -8.01
CA ASP A 250 5.45 19.31 -7.99
C ASP A 250 6.66 19.88 -7.25
N ASP A 251 6.87 21.21 -7.28
CA ASP A 251 8.06 21.86 -6.72
C ASP A 251 8.06 21.97 -5.19
N ILE A 252 6.89 21.92 -4.54
CA ILE A 252 6.79 22.04 -3.08
C ILE A 252 7.38 20.80 -2.39
N THR A 253 7.17 19.63 -2.99
CA THR A 253 7.57 18.34 -2.43
C THR A 253 7.95 17.40 -3.57
N PRO A 254 9.06 17.67 -4.28
CA PRO A 254 9.44 16.95 -5.49
C PRO A 254 9.79 15.48 -5.20
N LEU A 255 9.91 14.70 -6.28
CA LEU A 255 10.49 13.36 -6.17
C LEU A 255 11.92 13.47 -5.66
N ARG A 256 12.24 12.66 -4.66
CA ARG A 256 13.57 12.55 -4.09
C ARG A 256 14.16 11.23 -4.50
N TYR A 257 15.25 11.28 -5.27
CA TYR A 257 16.02 10.10 -5.62
C TYR A 257 16.71 9.55 -4.36
N LEU A 258 16.72 8.23 -4.21
CA LEU A 258 17.29 7.54 -3.04
C LEU A 258 18.65 6.90 -3.33
N ASP A 259 19.42 7.50 -4.24
CA ASP A 259 20.80 7.13 -4.57
C ASP A 259 21.01 5.67 -4.99
N CYS A 260 19.96 5.00 -5.48
CA CYS A 260 20.03 3.61 -5.92
C CYS A 260 19.06 3.29 -7.06
N ILE A 261 19.44 2.26 -7.81
CA ILE A 261 18.59 1.61 -8.81
C ILE A 261 18.09 0.27 -8.26
N VAL A 262 16.91 -0.14 -8.71
CA VAL A 262 16.40 -1.50 -8.53
C VAL A 262 16.25 -2.16 -9.90
N ILE A 263 16.67 -3.41 -10.00
CA ILE A 263 16.41 -4.32 -11.11
C ILE A 263 15.58 -5.50 -10.58
N LEU A 264 14.46 -5.80 -11.22
CA LEU A 264 13.59 -6.92 -10.88
C LEU A 264 13.54 -7.92 -12.03
N GLY A 265 13.40 -9.20 -11.69
CA GLY A 265 13.08 -10.24 -12.65
C GLY A 265 12.18 -11.31 -12.05
N ILE A 266 11.37 -11.94 -12.91
CA ILE A 266 10.51 -13.08 -12.57
C ILE A 266 11.01 -14.29 -13.34
N CYS A 267 11.43 -15.32 -12.60
CA CYS A 267 11.99 -16.55 -13.15
C CYS A 267 11.03 -17.73 -12.90
N PRO A 268 10.50 -18.39 -13.94
CA PRO A 268 9.72 -19.60 -13.76
C PRO A 268 10.61 -20.74 -13.25
N LEU A 269 10.11 -21.51 -12.28
CA LEU A 269 10.83 -22.64 -11.69
C LEU A 269 11.09 -23.75 -12.72
N SER A 270 10.26 -23.88 -13.76
CA SER A 270 10.49 -24.81 -14.87
C SER A 270 11.75 -24.49 -15.69
N ALA A 271 12.20 -23.24 -15.71
CA ALA A 271 13.46 -22.86 -16.35
C ALA A 271 14.69 -23.22 -15.50
N LEU A 272 14.47 -23.68 -14.25
CA LEU A 272 15.50 -24.12 -13.31
C LEU A 272 15.46 -25.63 -13.08
N GLU A 273 14.81 -26.39 -13.98
CA GLU A 273 14.81 -27.85 -13.95
C GLU A 273 16.26 -28.38 -13.96
N GLY A 274 16.62 -29.13 -12.90
CA GLY A 274 17.97 -29.65 -12.69
C GLY A 274 18.83 -28.87 -11.69
N VAL A 275 18.38 -27.71 -11.22
CA VAL A 275 19.03 -26.97 -10.13
C VAL A 275 18.48 -27.45 -8.79
N ASP A 276 19.22 -28.33 -8.11
CA ASP A 276 18.85 -28.80 -6.76
C ASP A 276 19.30 -27.78 -5.70
N SER A 277 18.34 -27.06 -5.12
CA SER A 277 18.59 -26.11 -4.04
C SER A 277 17.44 -26.02 -3.06
N SER A 278 17.76 -26.11 -1.76
CA SER A 278 16.80 -25.89 -0.68
C SER A 278 16.21 -24.47 -0.62
N LEU A 279 16.79 -23.53 -1.38
CA LEU A 279 16.31 -22.16 -1.50
C LEU A 279 15.14 -22.00 -2.51
N LEU A 280 14.90 -23.01 -3.36
CA LEU A 280 13.87 -23.00 -4.41
C LEU A 280 12.62 -23.83 -4.06
N ASP A 281 12.29 -23.91 -2.77
CA ASP A 281 11.19 -24.74 -2.25
C ASP A 281 9.80 -24.06 -2.26
N SER A 282 9.66 -22.96 -3.01
CA SER A 282 8.45 -22.12 -3.07
C SER A 282 7.96 -21.56 -1.72
N ALA A 283 8.77 -21.62 -0.67
CA ALA A 283 8.41 -21.14 0.66
C ALA A 283 9.54 -20.35 1.36
N THR A 284 10.75 -20.42 0.83
CA THR A 284 11.93 -19.73 1.34
C THR A 284 12.09 -18.39 0.66
N VAL A 285 12.23 -17.36 1.49
CA VAL A 285 12.70 -16.04 1.09
C VAL A 285 14.17 -15.96 1.47
N PHE A 286 15.02 -15.46 0.58
CA PHE A 286 16.42 -15.22 0.93
C PHE A 286 16.93 -13.92 0.35
N GLN A 287 17.96 -13.39 0.99
CA GLN A 287 18.69 -12.25 0.47
C GLN A 287 20.19 -12.48 0.61
N THR A 288 20.94 -11.92 -0.33
CA THR A 288 22.39 -11.95 -0.34
C THR A 288 22.87 -10.53 -0.56
N ALA A 289 23.84 -10.09 0.23
CA ALA A 289 24.37 -8.74 0.16
C ALA A 289 25.87 -8.76 0.45
N ASN A 290 26.59 -7.76 -0.04
CA ASN A 290 28.04 -7.57 0.16
C ASN A 290 28.39 -6.20 0.77
N GLY A 291 27.38 -5.45 1.24
CA GLY A 291 27.56 -4.08 1.73
C GLY A 291 27.40 -2.99 0.66
N ASN A 292 27.24 -3.35 -0.62
CA ASN A 292 26.98 -2.41 -1.72
C ASN A 292 25.81 -2.88 -2.59
N GLU A 293 25.86 -4.11 -3.11
CA GLU A 293 24.76 -4.78 -3.78
C GLU A 293 23.92 -5.58 -2.78
N ARG A 294 22.62 -5.67 -3.07
CA ARG A 294 21.71 -6.60 -2.41
C ARG A 294 20.81 -7.26 -3.44
N ILE A 295 20.77 -8.59 -3.44
CA ILE A 295 19.72 -9.36 -4.12
C ILE A 295 18.74 -9.92 -3.09
N TYR A 296 17.45 -9.78 -3.35
CA TYR A 296 16.36 -10.32 -2.55
C TYR A 296 15.49 -11.20 -3.43
N ILE A 297 15.27 -12.45 -3.01
CA ILE A 297 14.54 -13.46 -3.78
C ILE A 297 13.41 -14.01 -2.93
N MET A 298 12.21 -14.06 -3.52
CA MET A 298 11.00 -14.56 -2.87
C MET A 298 10.14 -15.37 -3.84
N PRO A 299 9.30 -16.28 -3.34
CA PRO A 299 8.24 -16.89 -4.16
C PRO A 299 7.33 -15.79 -4.75
N TYR A 300 7.08 -15.87 -6.05
CA TYR A 300 6.17 -14.95 -6.75
C TYR A 300 4.79 -15.58 -6.92
N THR A 301 4.80 -16.82 -7.42
CA THR A 301 3.68 -17.76 -7.52
C THR A 301 4.17 -19.13 -7.06
N SER A 302 3.33 -20.16 -7.09
CA SER A 302 3.74 -21.54 -6.76
C SER A 302 4.76 -22.14 -7.73
N ASP A 303 4.91 -21.55 -8.92
CA ASP A 303 5.73 -22.04 -10.03
C ASP A 303 6.79 -21.02 -10.49
N SER A 304 6.99 -19.92 -9.76
CA SER A 304 8.00 -18.92 -10.11
C SER A 304 8.54 -18.14 -8.89
N VAL A 305 9.75 -17.61 -9.05
CA VAL A 305 10.41 -16.73 -8.07
C VAL A 305 10.59 -15.34 -8.65
N MET A 306 10.47 -14.33 -7.80
CA MET A 306 10.87 -12.96 -8.13
C MET A 306 12.20 -12.68 -7.44
N TRP A 307 13.15 -12.12 -8.18
CA TRP A 307 14.36 -11.53 -7.63
C TRP A 307 14.36 -10.01 -7.81
N GLN A 308 15.00 -9.33 -6.87
CA GLN A 308 15.19 -7.90 -6.85
C GLN A 308 16.64 -7.61 -6.49
N LEU A 309 17.42 -7.11 -7.44
CA LEU A 309 18.75 -6.58 -7.22
C LEU A 309 18.66 -5.07 -7.00
N SER A 310 19.35 -4.55 -6.00
CA SER A 310 19.50 -3.12 -5.76
C SER A 310 20.95 -2.78 -5.43
N PHE A 311 21.39 -1.60 -5.88
CA PHE A 311 22.73 -1.09 -5.61
C PHE A 311 22.81 0.45 -5.79
N PRO A 312 23.76 1.11 -5.12
CA PRO A 312 24.00 2.54 -5.29
C PRO A 312 24.39 2.90 -6.72
N MET A 313 23.82 3.98 -7.23
CA MET A 313 24.07 4.48 -8.59
C MET A 313 23.63 5.95 -8.65
N SER A 314 24.36 6.80 -9.39
CA SER A 314 23.91 8.18 -9.59
C SER A 314 22.58 8.22 -10.38
N GLU A 315 21.79 9.29 -10.22
CA GLU A 315 20.47 9.34 -10.85
C GLU A 315 20.55 9.27 -12.38
N ASP A 316 21.52 9.96 -12.98
CA ASP A 316 21.70 10.00 -14.44
C ASP A 316 22.15 8.65 -15.00
N GLU A 317 23.04 7.94 -14.31
CA GLU A 317 23.43 6.57 -14.67
C GLU A 317 22.26 5.60 -14.53
N ALA A 318 21.46 5.72 -13.45
CA ALA A 318 20.31 4.85 -13.22
C ALA A 318 19.22 5.05 -14.28
N LYS A 319 18.94 6.31 -14.66
CA LYS A 319 18.07 6.65 -15.78
C LYS A 319 18.60 6.09 -17.09
N SER A 320 19.90 6.24 -17.35
CA SER A 320 20.55 5.76 -18.58
C SER A 320 20.47 4.24 -18.68
N LEU A 321 20.82 3.51 -17.62
CA LEU A 321 20.73 2.05 -17.58
C LEU A 321 19.28 1.56 -17.74
N SER A 322 18.32 2.18 -17.06
CA SER A 322 16.89 1.85 -17.22
C SER A 322 16.42 2.04 -18.67
N ALA A 323 16.87 3.10 -19.34
CA ALA A 323 16.50 3.42 -20.72
C ALA A 323 17.11 2.46 -21.76
N LEU A 324 18.23 1.79 -21.46
CA LEU A 324 18.82 0.75 -22.33
C LEU A 324 17.95 -0.52 -22.40
N GLY A 325 17.00 -0.68 -21.47
CA GLY A 325 15.99 -1.73 -21.52
C GLY A 325 16.43 -3.07 -20.92
N PRO A 326 15.56 -4.09 -21.02
CA PRO A 326 15.66 -5.28 -20.17
C PRO A 326 16.91 -6.14 -20.40
N SER A 327 17.47 -6.19 -21.60
CA SER A 327 18.70 -6.94 -21.88
C SER A 327 19.91 -6.35 -21.16
N ALA A 328 20.11 -5.03 -21.21
CA ALA A 328 21.19 -4.35 -20.50
C ALA A 328 21.03 -4.49 -18.97
N LEU A 329 19.80 -4.42 -18.47
CA LEU A 329 19.49 -4.67 -17.07
C LEU A 329 19.82 -6.10 -16.63
N LYS A 330 19.54 -7.09 -17.47
CA LYS A 330 19.91 -8.49 -17.23
C LYS A 330 21.43 -8.65 -17.18
N GLU A 331 22.13 -8.12 -18.17
CA GLU A 331 23.60 -8.19 -18.25
C GLU A 331 24.25 -7.56 -17.02
N GLU A 332 23.78 -6.38 -16.60
CA GLU A 332 24.29 -5.71 -15.40
C GLU A 332 24.00 -6.51 -14.13
N ALA A 333 22.82 -7.11 -14.02
CA ALA A 333 22.48 -7.96 -12.89
C ALA A 333 23.39 -9.19 -12.83
N CYS A 334 23.55 -9.92 -13.93
CA CYS A 334 24.45 -11.07 -14.03
C CYS A 334 25.89 -10.70 -13.69
N ARG A 335 26.41 -9.58 -14.23
CA ARG A 335 27.78 -9.11 -13.99
C ARG A 335 28.07 -8.86 -12.51
N ARG A 336 27.11 -8.30 -11.77
CA ARG A 336 27.27 -7.93 -10.36
C ARG A 336 27.12 -9.08 -9.37
N THR A 337 26.41 -10.14 -9.75
CA THR A 337 25.93 -11.15 -8.81
C THR A 337 26.40 -12.56 -9.17
N GLN A 338 27.67 -12.68 -9.56
CA GLN A 338 28.40 -13.96 -9.64
C GLN A 338 28.67 -14.49 -8.23
N TRP A 339 27.60 -14.79 -7.50
CA TRP A 339 27.58 -15.19 -6.09
C TRP A 339 27.17 -16.67 -5.96
N HIS A 340 26.95 -17.13 -4.75
CA HIS A 340 26.55 -18.51 -4.46
C HIS A 340 25.29 -18.95 -5.21
N ASP A 341 25.20 -20.25 -5.45
CA ASP A 341 24.03 -20.88 -6.05
C ASP A 341 22.78 -20.70 -5.17
N PRO A 342 21.58 -20.54 -5.75
CA PRO A 342 21.27 -20.61 -7.18
C PRO A 342 21.17 -19.23 -7.87
N ILE A 343 21.84 -18.18 -7.36
CA ILE A 343 21.66 -16.81 -7.88
C ILE A 343 22.04 -16.69 -9.36
N PRO A 344 23.23 -17.13 -9.80
CA PRO A 344 23.60 -17.05 -11.22
C PRO A 344 22.60 -17.79 -12.14
N GLN A 345 22.15 -18.97 -11.73
CA GLN A 345 21.20 -19.80 -12.48
C GLN A 345 19.84 -19.11 -12.62
N ILE A 346 19.33 -18.51 -11.54
CA ILE A 346 18.08 -17.74 -11.56
C ILE A 346 18.18 -16.61 -12.58
N LEU A 347 19.26 -15.82 -12.52
CA LEU A 347 19.44 -14.65 -13.39
C LEU A 347 19.61 -15.06 -14.85
N GLU A 348 20.41 -16.09 -15.13
CA GLU A 348 20.63 -16.62 -16.47
C GLU A 348 19.33 -17.15 -17.09
N ALA A 349 18.55 -17.91 -16.33
CA ALA A 349 17.27 -18.47 -16.77
C ALA A 349 16.15 -17.42 -16.91
N THR A 350 16.25 -16.26 -16.24
CA THR A 350 15.23 -15.21 -16.32
C THR A 350 15.20 -14.60 -17.72
N LEU A 351 14.06 -14.69 -18.40
CA LEU A 351 13.87 -14.07 -19.72
C LEU A 351 13.98 -12.54 -19.63
N ALA A 352 14.65 -11.90 -20.59
CA ALA A 352 14.79 -10.43 -20.61
C ALA A 352 13.42 -9.73 -20.59
N THR A 353 12.40 -10.29 -21.24
CA THR A 353 11.03 -9.75 -21.22
C THR A 353 10.36 -9.74 -19.84
N GLN A 354 10.91 -10.48 -18.88
CA GLN A 354 10.46 -10.52 -17.49
C GLN A 354 11.30 -9.61 -16.57
N ILE A 355 12.19 -8.78 -17.13
CA ILE A 355 13.09 -7.91 -16.38
C ILE A 355 12.70 -6.44 -16.51
N SER A 356 12.78 -5.71 -15.40
CA SER A 356 12.73 -4.23 -15.36
C SER A 356 13.84 -3.69 -14.49
N GLY A 357 14.11 -2.40 -14.66
CA GLY A 357 14.78 -1.64 -13.64
C GLY A 357 14.40 -0.17 -13.69
N TYR A 358 14.45 0.47 -12.54
CA TYR A 358 14.10 1.87 -12.39
C TYR A 358 14.88 2.53 -11.25
N PRO A 359 15.20 3.83 -11.38
CA PRO A 359 15.71 4.63 -10.27
C PRO A 359 14.68 4.69 -9.14
N VAL A 360 15.15 4.55 -7.90
CA VAL A 360 14.26 4.52 -6.74
C VAL A 360 14.00 5.93 -6.24
N TYR A 361 12.72 6.27 -6.09
CA TYR A 361 12.28 7.56 -5.56
C TYR A 361 11.35 7.38 -4.37
N ASP A 362 11.36 8.37 -3.50
CA ASP A 362 10.25 8.67 -2.60
C ASP A 362 9.88 10.16 -2.69
N ARG A 363 9.12 10.64 -1.70
CA ARG A 363 8.93 12.07 -1.47
C ARG A 363 9.09 12.35 0.01
N GLN A 364 9.36 13.62 0.33
CA GLN A 364 9.22 14.11 1.70
C GLN A 364 7.82 13.81 2.24
N LEU A 365 7.74 13.61 3.55
CA LEU A 365 6.46 13.43 4.25
C LEU A 365 5.52 14.59 3.93
N LEU A 366 4.30 14.22 3.57
CA LEU A 366 3.24 15.18 3.29
C LEU A 366 2.76 15.81 4.60
N ASP A 367 2.68 17.14 4.63
CA ASP A 367 2.09 17.88 5.73
C ASP A 367 0.57 18.00 5.55
N SER A 368 -0.18 17.93 6.65
CA SER A 368 -1.62 18.19 6.66
C SER A 368 -1.97 19.57 6.11
N GLU A 369 -1.14 20.58 6.34
CA GLU A 369 -1.41 21.95 5.86
C GLU A 369 -1.47 22.04 4.33
N LEU A 370 -0.77 21.15 3.63
CA LEU A 370 -0.78 21.08 2.17
C LEU A 370 -2.08 20.48 1.62
N LEU A 371 -2.81 19.73 2.44
CA LEU A 371 -4.11 19.14 2.08
C LEU A 371 -5.28 20.04 2.49
N ASP A 372 -5.12 20.92 3.47
CA ASP A 372 -6.19 21.80 3.97
C ASP A 372 -6.84 22.66 2.89
N LYS A 373 -6.07 23.06 1.87
CA LYS A 373 -6.54 23.85 0.72
C LYS A 373 -7.22 23.02 -0.36
N GLY A 374 -7.27 21.70 -0.21
CA GLY A 374 -7.77 20.79 -1.24
C GLY A 374 -9.29 20.71 -1.37
N GLY A 375 -10.07 21.41 -0.53
CA GLY A 375 -11.54 21.36 -0.61
C GLY A 375 -12.06 19.91 -0.63
N SER A 376 -12.83 19.55 -1.65
CA SER A 376 -13.38 18.22 -1.89
C SER A 376 -12.41 17.23 -2.58
N SER A 377 -11.11 17.33 -2.31
CA SER A 377 -10.10 16.42 -2.86
C SER A 377 -9.20 15.82 -1.78
N THR A 378 -8.65 14.63 -2.05
CA THR A 378 -7.64 14.00 -1.19
C THR A 378 -6.76 13.02 -1.98
N LEU A 379 -5.76 12.43 -1.32
CA LEU A 379 -4.77 11.52 -1.90
C LEU A 379 -4.69 10.22 -1.08
N ILE A 380 -4.42 9.10 -1.73
CA ILE A 380 -4.16 7.80 -1.06
C ILE A 380 -2.97 7.07 -1.72
N GLY A 381 -2.40 6.10 -1.00
CA GLY A 381 -1.29 5.29 -1.52
C GLY A 381 -0.09 6.14 -1.94
N ASP A 382 0.59 5.74 -3.01
CA ASP A 382 1.79 6.42 -3.51
C ASP A 382 1.55 7.86 -3.98
N ALA A 383 0.30 8.28 -4.21
CA ALA A 383 -0.02 9.68 -4.49
C ALA A 383 0.17 10.55 -3.23
N ALA A 384 -0.10 10.00 -2.04
CA ALA A 384 0.04 10.66 -0.76
C ALA A 384 1.40 10.43 -0.09
N HIS A 385 1.84 9.16 -0.01
CA HIS A 385 3.01 8.73 0.76
C HIS A 385 3.87 7.72 -0.02
N PRO A 386 4.44 8.11 -1.18
CA PRO A 386 5.30 7.23 -1.94
C PRO A 386 6.54 6.84 -1.11
N MET A 387 6.93 5.57 -1.20
CA MET A 387 8.05 5.01 -0.44
C MET A 387 8.82 3.99 -1.28
N SER A 388 10.08 3.76 -0.91
CA SER A 388 10.94 2.77 -1.55
C SER A 388 10.36 1.33 -1.43
N PRO A 389 10.73 0.40 -2.32
CA PRO A 389 10.20 -0.96 -2.28
C PRO A 389 10.75 -1.83 -1.13
N PHE A 390 11.76 -1.36 -0.38
CA PHE A 390 12.56 -2.18 0.52
C PHE A 390 11.84 -2.71 1.77
N LYS A 391 10.70 -2.11 2.16
CA LYS A 391 9.89 -2.57 3.31
C LYS A 391 8.59 -3.28 2.92
N GLY A 392 8.26 -3.31 1.63
CA GLY A 392 7.00 -3.89 1.13
C GLY A 392 5.74 -3.22 1.69
N GLN A 393 5.79 -1.94 2.08
CA GLN A 393 4.67 -1.28 2.78
C GLN A 393 3.74 -0.49 1.86
N GLY A 394 4.16 -0.02 0.68
CA GLY A 394 3.35 0.87 -0.17
C GLY A 394 1.95 0.33 -0.45
N ALA A 395 1.85 -0.86 -1.05
CA ALA A 395 0.56 -1.51 -1.31
C ALA A 395 -0.24 -1.81 -0.03
N ASN A 396 0.44 -2.19 1.07
CA ASN A 396 -0.24 -2.42 2.35
C ASN A 396 -0.90 -1.13 2.88
N GLN A 397 -0.22 0.02 2.77
CA GLN A 397 -0.78 1.30 3.19
C GLN A 397 -1.90 1.73 2.25
N ALA A 398 -1.75 1.59 0.93
CA ALA A 398 -2.80 1.92 -0.03
C ALA A 398 -4.11 1.14 0.22
N LEU A 399 -4.02 -0.15 0.55
CA LEU A 399 -5.19 -0.98 0.94
C LEU A 399 -5.85 -0.48 2.23
N LEU A 400 -5.04 -0.07 3.22
CA LEU A 400 -5.53 0.49 4.47
C LEU A 400 -6.20 1.86 4.27
N ASP A 401 -5.62 2.72 3.43
CA ASP A 401 -6.15 4.04 3.11
C ASP A 401 -7.52 3.91 2.43
N ALA A 402 -7.60 3.08 1.40
CA ALA A 402 -8.84 2.78 0.68
C ALA A 402 -9.98 2.36 1.62
N LEU A 403 -9.70 1.40 2.50
CA LEU A 403 -10.69 0.90 3.46
C LEU A 403 -11.02 1.94 4.54
N SER A 404 -10.03 2.70 5.01
CA SER A 404 -10.18 3.75 6.02
C SER A 404 -11.06 4.88 5.48
N LEU A 405 -10.78 5.37 4.27
CA LEU A 405 -11.54 6.42 3.60
C LEU A 405 -12.99 6.01 3.36
N ALA A 406 -13.25 4.83 2.79
CA ALA A 406 -14.62 4.36 2.55
C ALA A 406 -15.40 4.19 3.88
N ARG A 407 -14.75 3.74 4.95
CA ARG A 407 -15.36 3.68 6.30
C ARG A 407 -15.60 5.08 6.88
N ALA A 408 -14.73 6.04 6.60
CA ALA A 408 -14.89 7.41 7.04
C ALA A 408 -16.07 8.09 6.32
N ILE A 409 -16.21 7.89 5.00
CA ILE A 409 -17.37 8.36 4.22
C ILE A 409 -18.66 7.74 4.77
N ALA A 410 -18.72 6.41 4.89
CA ALA A 410 -19.90 5.72 5.44
C ALA A 410 -20.25 6.14 6.87
N LYS A 411 -19.28 6.65 7.64
CA LYS A 411 -19.47 7.19 8.99
C LYS A 411 -19.95 8.64 8.97
N GLY A 412 -19.29 9.49 8.19
CA GLY A 412 -19.44 10.95 8.20
C GLY A 412 -20.63 11.43 7.37
N CYS A 413 -21.02 10.67 6.36
CA CYS A 413 -22.06 11.02 5.39
C CYS A 413 -23.33 10.17 5.55
N LYS A 414 -23.65 9.73 6.77
CA LYS A 414 -24.86 8.95 7.04
C LYS A 414 -26.15 9.73 6.74
N PRO A 415 -27.28 9.03 6.57
CA PRO A 415 -28.58 9.68 6.59
C PRO A 415 -28.72 10.61 7.80
N LEU A 416 -29.28 11.81 7.56
CA LEU A 416 -29.42 12.91 8.53
C LEU A 416 -28.14 13.66 8.93
N SER A 417 -26.95 13.23 8.47
CA SER A 417 -25.76 14.06 8.63
C SER A 417 -25.87 15.33 7.78
N GLN A 418 -25.33 16.45 8.28
CA GLN A 418 -25.32 17.72 7.56
C GLN A 418 -24.00 17.90 6.78
N TRP A 419 -23.45 16.81 6.23
CA TRP A 419 -22.13 16.83 5.59
C TRP A 419 -22.12 17.74 4.36
N ARG A 420 -23.20 17.76 3.57
CA ARG A 420 -23.37 18.67 2.43
C ARG A 420 -23.39 20.15 2.81
N LYS A 421 -23.72 20.48 4.07
CA LYS A 421 -23.62 21.86 4.59
C LYS A 421 -22.28 22.14 5.27
N SER A 422 -21.62 21.10 5.76
CA SER A 422 -20.37 21.21 6.52
C SER A 422 -19.13 21.06 5.63
N GLY A 423 -19.31 20.61 4.39
CA GLY A 423 -18.26 20.17 3.49
C GLY A 423 -17.76 18.75 3.79
N ILE A 424 -17.36 18.01 2.76
CA ILE A 424 -16.79 16.67 2.90
C ILE A 424 -15.45 16.69 3.66
N ARG A 425 -14.67 17.76 3.51
CA ARG A 425 -13.38 17.93 4.19
C ARG A 425 -13.51 17.88 5.71
N LYS A 426 -14.35 18.75 6.27
CA LYS A 426 -14.65 18.79 7.71
C LYS A 426 -15.32 17.50 8.20
N SER A 427 -16.18 16.91 7.37
CA SER A 427 -16.98 15.74 7.78
C SER A 427 -16.19 14.43 7.74
N VAL A 428 -15.18 14.33 6.88
CA VAL A 428 -14.50 13.08 6.54
C VAL A 428 -12.99 13.29 6.40
N LEU A 429 -12.55 14.16 5.47
CA LEU A 429 -11.17 14.14 5.00
C LEU A 429 -10.16 14.53 6.08
N THR A 430 -10.43 15.55 6.89
CA THR A 430 -9.47 16.00 7.93
C THR A 430 -9.13 14.90 8.94
N GLU A 431 -10.12 14.13 9.41
CA GLU A 431 -9.87 13.01 10.35
C GLU A 431 -9.13 11.85 9.65
N PHE A 432 -9.49 11.57 8.39
CA PHE A 432 -8.87 10.53 7.58
C PHE A 432 -7.41 10.84 7.25
N GLU A 433 -7.12 12.05 6.76
CA GLU A 433 -5.80 12.49 6.35
C GLU A 433 -4.84 12.51 7.54
N ALA A 434 -5.28 13.03 8.70
CA ALA A 434 -4.47 13.01 9.91
C ALA A 434 -4.06 11.57 10.31
N GLU A 435 -5.01 10.62 10.29
CA GLU A 435 -4.72 9.21 10.57
C GLU A 435 -3.77 8.60 9.54
N MET A 436 -4.03 8.84 8.25
CA MET A 436 -3.23 8.31 7.14
C MET A 436 -1.78 8.81 7.21
N LEU A 437 -1.59 10.12 7.45
CA LEU A 437 -0.27 10.73 7.55
C LEU A 437 0.49 10.21 8.78
N GLU A 438 -0.16 10.15 9.94
CA GLU A 438 0.45 9.62 11.16
C GLU A 438 0.89 8.15 10.97
N ARG A 439 0.02 7.31 10.43
CA ARG A 439 0.28 5.89 10.22
C ARG A 439 1.39 5.64 9.18
N SER A 440 1.37 6.38 8.08
CA SER A 440 2.29 6.15 6.95
C SER A 440 3.66 6.79 7.17
N ALA A 441 3.77 7.85 7.97
CA ALA A 441 5.01 8.61 8.15
C ALA A 441 6.21 7.77 8.60
N ALA A 442 6.01 6.89 9.59
CA ALA A 442 7.06 5.98 10.04
C ALA A 442 7.46 4.98 8.94
N LYS A 443 6.54 4.60 8.05
CA LYS A 443 6.82 3.65 6.96
C LYS A 443 7.65 4.28 5.87
N VAL A 444 7.35 5.53 5.49
CA VAL A 444 8.13 6.28 4.51
C VAL A 444 9.56 6.47 5.02
N ARG A 445 9.73 6.98 6.25
CA ARG A 445 11.06 7.16 6.86
C ARG A 445 11.85 5.86 6.95
N ASP A 446 11.27 4.82 7.57
CA ASP A 446 11.93 3.52 7.72
C ASP A 446 12.31 2.91 6.36
N SER A 447 11.56 3.21 5.29
CA SER A 447 11.84 2.71 3.94
C SER A 447 12.95 3.50 3.23
N ALA A 448 13.04 4.81 3.45
CA ALA A 448 14.16 5.63 3.00
C ALA A 448 15.46 5.19 3.70
N ASP A 449 15.43 5.03 5.03
CA ASP A 449 16.57 4.55 5.81
C ASP A 449 17.03 3.17 5.35
N ALA A 450 16.09 2.30 4.95
CA ALA A 450 16.40 0.99 4.40
C ALA A 450 17.18 1.06 3.08
N ALA A 451 16.95 2.07 2.25
CA ALA A 451 17.70 2.25 1.01
C ALA A 451 19.19 2.49 1.28
N GLN A 452 19.53 3.22 2.33
CA GLN A 452 20.92 3.45 2.73
C GLN A 452 21.49 2.23 3.47
N PHE A 453 20.75 1.73 4.45
CA PHE A 453 21.18 0.64 5.31
C PHE A 453 21.47 -0.66 4.54
N LEU A 454 20.62 -1.03 3.57
CA LEU A 454 20.77 -2.28 2.83
C LEU A 454 21.97 -2.29 1.87
N HIS A 455 22.55 -1.12 1.60
CA HIS A 455 23.76 -0.93 0.79
C HIS A 455 24.89 -0.38 1.67
N SER A 456 25.08 -0.98 2.85
CA SER A 456 26.17 -0.68 3.78
C SER A 456 26.65 -1.96 4.47
N ASP A 457 27.87 -1.97 5.02
CA ASP A 457 28.43 -3.10 5.77
C ASP A 457 27.55 -3.58 6.94
N ILE A 458 26.68 -2.71 7.45
CA ILE A 458 25.76 -3.02 8.54
C ILE A 458 24.79 -4.17 8.15
N VAL A 459 24.48 -4.32 6.86
CA VAL A 459 23.62 -5.42 6.36
C VAL A 459 24.22 -6.81 6.61
N LEU A 460 25.55 -6.89 6.76
CA LEU A 460 26.30 -8.13 6.99
C LEU A 460 26.35 -8.54 8.47
N HIS A 461 25.81 -7.72 9.38
CA HIS A 461 25.79 -8.02 10.80
C HIS A 461 25.09 -9.36 11.07
N GLU A 462 25.77 -10.29 11.74
CA GLU A 462 25.24 -11.61 12.07
C GLU A 462 24.13 -11.51 13.12
N GLY A 463 22.99 -12.15 12.84
CA GLY A 463 21.86 -12.15 13.76
C GLY A 463 20.57 -12.68 13.13
N ASP A 464 19.82 -13.41 13.94
CA ASP A 464 18.59 -14.11 13.53
C ASP A 464 17.33 -13.25 13.63
N GLU A 465 17.38 -12.10 12.95
CA GLU A 465 16.29 -11.14 12.97
C GLU A 465 16.21 -10.34 11.65
N PRO A 466 15.05 -9.71 11.36
CA PRO A 466 14.95 -8.80 10.23
C PRO A 466 16.00 -7.68 10.34
N ARG A 467 16.78 -7.49 9.27
CA ARG A 467 17.97 -6.63 9.27
C ARG A 467 17.74 -5.21 9.79
N GLY A 468 16.58 -4.59 9.55
CA GLY A 468 16.26 -3.27 10.10
C GLY A 468 16.12 -3.19 11.64
N ARG A 469 16.15 -4.31 12.39
CA ARG A 469 16.11 -4.30 13.86
C ARG A 469 17.46 -4.03 14.51
N CYS A 470 18.57 -4.34 13.85
CA CYS A 470 19.90 -4.12 14.43
C CYS A 470 20.20 -2.62 14.67
N LEU A 471 19.66 -1.74 13.82
CA LEU A 471 19.78 -0.28 13.95
C LEU A 471 19.17 0.22 15.27
N LYS A 472 17.99 -0.30 15.64
CA LYS A 472 17.27 0.12 16.86
C LYS A 472 17.95 -0.29 18.17
N LYS A 473 18.94 -1.19 18.11
CA LYS A 473 19.73 -1.64 19.28
C LYS A 473 21.02 -0.84 19.47
N LYS A 474 21.47 -0.08 18.47
CA LYS A 474 22.66 0.79 18.60
C LYS A 474 22.31 2.19 19.10
N GLU A 475 21.05 2.61 18.95
CA GLU A 475 20.53 3.89 19.43
C GLU A 475 19.90 3.81 20.83
N ALA A 476 19.82 2.62 21.42
CA ALA A 476 19.35 2.35 22.78
C ALA A 476 20.53 1.90 23.65
#